data_AF-Q8IS58-F1
#
_entry.id   AF-Q8IS58-F1
#
_cell.length_a   1.000
_cell.length_b   1.000
_cell.length_c   1.000
_cell.angle_alpha   90.00
_cell.angle_beta   90.00
_cell.angle_gamma   90.00
#
_symmetry.space_group_name_H-M   'P 1'
#
loop_
_entity.id
_entity.type
_entity.pdbx_description
1 polymer ?
#
loop_
_entity_poly.entity_id
_entity_poly.type
_entity_poly.pdbx_seq_one_letter_code
_entity_poly.pdbx_strand_id
1 'polypeptide(L)'
;NLTQRMYSVEVILDLPKFKIESEINLNDPLKKLGMSDMFVPGKADFKGLLEGSDEMLYISKVIQKAFIEVNEEGAEAAAATEYCSLNWSRILYVLLQRFSKLITPFPFYHKDFEHTFV
;
A
#
# COMPACT_ATOMS: atom_id res chain seq x y z
N ASN A 1 -10.13 0.15 -15.48
CA ASN A 1 -10.11 0.81 -14.16
C ASN A 1 -10.83 -0.11 -13.17
N LEU A 2 -10.12 -0.68 -12.19
CA LEU A 2 -10.65 -1.73 -11.31
C LEU A 2 -11.72 -1.22 -10.35
N THR A 3 -11.70 0.07 -9.99
CA THR A 3 -12.65 0.62 -9.01
C THR A 3 -14.04 0.90 -9.61
N GLN A 4 -14.17 0.98 -10.93
CA GLN A 4 -15.46 1.26 -11.61
C GLN A 4 -16.46 0.10 -11.51
N ARG A 5 -16.01 -1.10 -11.12
CA ARG A 5 -16.85 -2.30 -10.98
C ARG A 5 -17.10 -2.67 -9.52
N MET A 6 -16.71 -1.81 -8.58
CA MET A 6 -16.98 -2.03 -7.17
C MET A 6 -18.44 -1.69 -6.86
N TYR A 7 -19.09 -2.54 -6.07
CA TYR A 7 -20.44 -2.32 -5.55
C TYR A 7 -20.44 -2.60 -4.05
N SER A 8 -21.34 -1.95 -3.31
CA SER A 8 -21.42 -2.12 -1.85
C SER A 8 -22.02 -3.47 -1.51
N VAL A 9 -21.37 -4.21 -0.61
CA VAL A 9 -21.81 -5.52 -0.11
C VAL A 9 -21.41 -5.63 1.35
N GLU A 10 -22.30 -6.18 2.17
CA GLU A 10 -21.99 -6.54 3.54
C GLU A 10 -21.10 -7.79 3.59
N VAL A 11 -19.98 -7.71 4.31
CA VAL A 11 -18.99 -8.78 4.40
C VAL A 11 -18.59 -9.03 5.85
N ILE A 12 -18.33 -10.30 6.17
CA ILE A 12 -17.66 -10.67 7.42
C ILE A 12 -16.16 -10.61 7.12
N LEU A 13 -15.45 -9.72 7.80
CA LEU A 13 -14.05 -9.42 7.54
C LEU A 13 -13.15 -9.90 8.69
N ASP A 14 -12.24 -10.82 8.38
CA ASP A 14 -11.13 -11.19 9.24
C ASP A 14 -9.84 -10.54 8.70
N LEU A 15 -9.45 -9.37 9.24
CA LEU A 15 -8.24 -8.66 8.83
C LEU A 15 -7.18 -8.72 9.96
N PRO A 16 -5.99 -9.30 9.71
CA PRO A 16 -4.96 -9.40 10.74
C PRO A 16 -4.32 -8.04 11.02
N LYS A 17 -3.91 -7.82 12.28
CA LYS A 17 -2.99 -6.73 12.64
C LYS A 17 -1.64 -6.99 11.99
N PHE A 18 -1.06 -5.98 11.37
CA PHE A 18 0.28 -6.09 10.81
C PHE A 18 1.01 -4.76 10.84
N LYS A 19 2.34 -4.85 10.83
CA LYS A 19 3.27 -3.73 10.74
C LYS A 19 4.25 -4.05 9.62
N ILE A 20 4.35 -3.17 8.63
CA ILE A 20 5.25 -3.30 7.49
C ILE A 20 6.14 -2.08 7.44
N GLU A 21 7.45 -2.33 7.40
CA GLU A 21 8.48 -1.32 7.18
C GLU A 21 9.21 -1.68 5.88
N SER A 22 9.35 -0.71 4.99
CA SER A 22 10.03 -0.90 3.71
C SER A 22 11.06 0.19 3.53
N GLU A 23 12.29 -0.20 3.21
CA GLU A 23 13.37 0.68 2.78
C GLU A 23 13.85 0.25 1.40
N ILE A 24 13.64 1.11 0.40
CA ILE A 24 13.98 0.81 -0.99
C ILE A 24 15.07 1.78 -1.45
N ASN A 25 16.15 1.21 -1.98
CA ASN A 25 17.14 1.96 -2.73
C ASN A 25 16.63 2.20 -4.15
N LEU A 26 16.35 3.47 -4.46
CA LEU A 26 15.79 3.87 -5.74
C LEU A 26 16.84 4.12 -6.82
N ASN A 27 18.13 3.99 -6.54
CA ASN A 27 19.18 4.24 -7.54
C ASN A 27 18.97 3.41 -8.82
N ASP A 28 18.78 2.10 -8.70
CA ASP A 28 18.63 1.22 -9.87
C ASP A 28 17.27 1.41 -10.57
N PRO A 29 16.13 1.51 -9.85
CA PRO A 29 14.86 1.89 -10.47
C PRO A 29 14.94 3.21 -11.25
N LEU A 30 15.52 4.27 -10.67
CA LEU A 30 15.62 5.59 -11.30
C LEU A 30 16.55 5.56 -12.51
N LYS A 31 17.67 4.83 -12.44
CA LYS A 31 18.54 4.60 -13.61
C LYS A 31 17.79 3.89 -14.74
N LYS A 32 16.98 2.87 -14.42
CA LYS A 32 16.15 2.16 -15.42
C LYS A 32 15.06 3.05 -16.02
N LEU A 33 14.60 4.06 -15.29
CA LEU A 33 13.66 5.08 -15.79
C LEU A 33 14.35 6.21 -16.57
N GLY A 34 15.66 6.14 -16.79
CA GLY A 34 16.43 7.11 -17.58
C GLY A 34 17.16 8.18 -16.75
N MET A 35 16.96 8.22 -15.43
CA MET A 35 17.61 9.19 -14.55
C MET A 35 18.99 8.68 -14.10
N SER A 36 19.91 8.51 -15.05
CA SER A 36 21.24 7.92 -14.76
C SER A 36 22.32 8.96 -14.45
N ASP A 37 22.30 10.10 -15.16
CA ASP A 37 23.33 11.13 -15.04
C ASP A 37 23.38 11.77 -13.65
N MET A 38 22.24 11.84 -12.95
CA MET A 38 22.15 12.33 -11.57
C MET A 38 23.05 11.60 -10.57
N PHE A 39 23.44 10.35 -10.88
CA PHE A 39 24.27 9.50 -10.03
C PHE A 39 25.75 9.51 -10.41
N VAL A 40 26.14 10.19 -11.49
CA VAL A 40 27.51 10.17 -12.02
C VAL A 40 28.20 11.50 -11.71
N PRO A 41 29.31 11.48 -10.94
CA PRO A 41 30.11 12.68 -10.71
C PRO A 41 30.52 13.34 -12.03
N GLY A 42 30.31 14.66 -12.14
CA GLY A 42 30.66 15.45 -13.32
C GLY A 42 29.71 15.32 -14.52
N LYS A 43 28.68 14.46 -14.46
CA LYS A 43 27.58 14.44 -15.46
C LYS A 43 26.27 14.99 -14.92
N ALA A 44 26.04 14.86 -13.62
CA ALA A 44 24.89 15.43 -12.95
C ALA A 44 24.90 16.97 -13.08
N ASP A 45 23.78 17.55 -13.51
CA ASP A 45 23.59 19.00 -13.56
C ASP A 45 22.59 19.43 -12.49
N PHE A 46 23.12 19.94 -11.37
CA PHE A 46 22.36 20.48 -10.24
C PHE A 46 22.73 21.94 -9.96
N LYS A 47 23.21 22.68 -10.97
CA LYS A 47 23.68 24.07 -10.82
C LYS A 47 22.62 25.04 -10.29
N GLY A 48 21.33 24.72 -10.44
CA GLY A 48 20.22 25.52 -9.90
C GLY A 48 19.92 25.31 -8.41
N LEU A 49 20.63 24.40 -7.72
CA LEU A 49 20.35 24.08 -6.31
C LEU A 49 21.16 24.93 -5.34
N LEU A 50 22.36 25.37 -5.72
CA LEU A 50 23.23 26.21 -4.91
C LEU A 50 23.57 27.49 -5.66
N GLU A 51 23.03 28.62 -5.18
CA GLU A 51 23.36 29.93 -5.73
C GLU A 51 24.82 30.30 -5.36
N GLY A 52 25.64 30.60 -6.37
CA GLY A 52 27.00 31.13 -6.19
C GLY A 52 28.11 30.10 -5.97
N SER A 53 27.85 28.80 -6.15
CA SER A 53 28.88 27.76 -6.10
C SER A 53 29.08 27.06 -7.45
N ASP A 54 30.33 26.88 -7.88
CA ASP A 54 30.71 26.07 -9.06
C ASP A 54 30.93 24.58 -8.70
N GLU A 55 30.47 24.14 -7.53
CA GLU A 55 30.64 22.75 -7.11
C GLU A 55 29.82 21.79 -7.99
N MET A 56 30.49 20.76 -8.51
CA MET A 56 29.84 19.69 -9.26
C MET A 56 29.12 18.74 -8.29
N LEU A 57 27.85 19.04 -8.03
CA LEU A 57 26.97 18.20 -7.23
C LEU A 57 26.53 16.95 -8.01
N TYR A 58 26.36 15.85 -7.29
CA TYR A 58 25.72 14.64 -7.78
C TYR A 58 25.01 13.93 -6.63
N ILE A 59 24.04 13.07 -6.95
CA ILE A 59 23.33 12.28 -5.96
C ILE A 59 24.03 10.94 -5.80
N SER A 60 24.48 10.63 -4.59
CA SER A 60 25.10 9.33 -4.31
C SER A 60 24.05 8.23 -4.12
N LYS A 61 22.96 8.52 -3.41
CA LYS A 61 21.90 7.55 -3.08
C LYS A 61 20.54 8.22 -2.90
N VAL A 62 19.48 7.54 -3.37
CA VAL A 62 18.08 7.87 -3.09
C VAL A 62 17.46 6.71 -2.32
N ILE A 63 16.98 6.99 -1.12
CA ILE A 63 16.35 6.00 -0.25
C ILE A 63 14.91 6.41 0.03
N GLN A 64 13.96 5.52 -0.27
CA GLN A 64 12.57 5.67 0.10
C GLN A 64 12.25 4.75 1.28
N LYS A 65 11.81 5.33 2.38
CA LYS A 65 11.32 4.60 3.56
C LYS A 65 9.81 4.77 3.66
N ALA A 66 9.10 3.67 3.87
CA ALA A 66 7.66 3.64 4.06
C ALA A 66 7.30 2.77 5.26
N PHE A 67 6.29 3.21 6.01
CA PHE A 67 5.82 2.58 7.23
C PHE A 67 4.30 2.46 7.20
N ILE A 68 3.77 1.26 7.47
CA ILE A 68 2.33 1.01 7.55
C ILE A 68 2.05 0.12 8.75
N GLU A 69 1.07 0.53 9.55
CA GLU A 69 0.56 -0.23 10.69
C GLU A 69 -0.95 -0.32 10.60
N VAL A 70 -1.47 -1.54 10.70
CA VAL A 70 -2.91 -1.81 10.77
C VAL A 70 -3.22 -2.38 12.15
N ASN A 71 -4.02 -1.64 12.91
CA ASN A 71 -4.50 -2.00 14.23
C ASN A 71 -6.02 -1.77 14.33
N GLU A 72 -6.61 -2.12 15.48
CA GLU A 72 -8.07 -1.99 15.71
C GLU A 72 -8.53 -0.55 16.00
N GLU A 73 -7.59 0.36 16.30
CA GLU A 73 -7.93 1.75 16.67
C GLU A 73 -8.27 2.62 15.45
N GLY A 74 -7.85 2.21 14.24
CA GLY A 74 -8.10 2.93 12.98
C GLY A 74 -9.50 2.76 12.37
N ALA A 75 -10.36 1.89 12.92
CA ALA A 75 -11.76 1.76 12.54
C ALA A 75 -12.54 1.18 13.73
N GLU A 76 -13.21 2.09 14.46
CA GLU A 76 -14.05 1.80 15.63
C GLU A 76 -14.92 0.56 15.37
N ALA A 77 -14.71 -0.46 16.20
CA ALA A 77 -15.30 -1.78 16.10
C ALA A 77 -16.83 -1.74 16.00
N ALA A 78 -17.39 -1.85 14.80
CA ALA A 78 -18.78 -2.26 14.59
C ALA A 78 -18.92 -3.75 14.90
N ALA A 79 -18.74 -4.13 16.16
CA ALA A 79 -19.02 -5.47 16.67
C ALA A 79 -20.54 -5.65 16.81
N ALA A 80 -21.25 -5.86 15.69
CA ALA A 80 -22.61 -6.35 15.73
C ALA A 80 -22.59 -7.85 16.04
N THR A 81 -23.00 -8.22 17.25
CA THR A 81 -23.17 -9.62 17.64
C THR A 81 -24.60 -10.04 17.31
N GLU A 82 -24.80 -10.79 16.22
CA GLU A 82 -26.09 -11.42 15.93
C GLU A 82 -26.04 -12.92 16.25
N TYR A 83 -26.83 -13.35 17.23
CA TYR A 83 -27.12 -14.77 17.47
C TYR A 83 -28.07 -15.27 16.38
N CYS A 84 -27.53 -15.99 15.39
CA CYS A 84 -28.34 -16.70 14.40
C CYS A 84 -28.44 -18.18 14.77
N SER A 85 -29.59 -18.61 15.30
CA SER A 85 -29.91 -20.03 15.44
C SER A 85 -30.22 -20.61 14.06
N LEU A 86 -29.28 -21.37 13.49
CA LEU A 86 -29.44 -21.99 12.18
C LEU A 86 -29.75 -23.49 12.30
N ASN A 87 -30.70 -23.92 11.46
CA ASN A 87 -31.07 -25.31 11.29
C ASN A 87 -29.89 -26.10 10.67
N TRP A 88 -29.53 -27.24 11.24
CA TRP A 88 -28.33 -28.02 10.91
C TRP A 88 -28.21 -28.41 9.43
N SER A 89 -29.35 -28.52 8.74
CA SER A 89 -29.44 -28.80 7.30
C SER A 89 -28.96 -27.64 6.40
N ARG A 90 -29.07 -26.37 6.85
CA ARG A 90 -28.55 -25.19 6.12
C ARG A 90 -27.10 -24.87 6.47
N ILE A 91 -26.64 -25.33 7.64
CA ILE A 91 -25.25 -25.21 8.10
C ILE A 91 -24.31 -25.94 7.14
N LEU A 92 -24.64 -27.14 6.68
CA LEU A 92 -23.76 -27.90 5.78
C LEU A 92 -23.53 -27.20 4.43
N TYR A 93 -24.53 -26.48 3.89
CA TYR A 93 -24.41 -25.74 2.63
C TYR A 93 -23.67 -24.40 2.76
N VAL A 94 -23.84 -23.68 3.88
CA VAL A 94 -23.14 -22.40 4.12
C VAL A 94 -21.70 -22.63 4.60
N LEU A 95 -21.45 -23.68 5.39
CA LEU A 95 -20.10 -24.03 5.86
C LEU A 95 -19.18 -24.54 4.75
N LEU A 96 -19.73 -25.13 3.68
CA LEU A 96 -18.94 -25.62 2.54
C LEU A 96 -18.39 -24.50 1.63
N GLN A 97 -18.77 -23.23 1.84
CA GLN A 97 -18.34 -22.10 1.00
C GLN A 97 -17.53 -21.03 1.75
N ARG A 98 -17.24 -21.18 3.04
CA ARG A 98 -16.79 -20.02 3.85
C ARG A 98 -15.75 -20.32 4.93
N PHE A 99 -14.77 -21.18 4.65
CA PHE A 99 -13.52 -21.17 5.41
C PHE A 99 -12.32 -21.48 4.52
N SER A 100 -12.08 -20.62 3.53
CA SER A 100 -10.70 -20.35 3.11
C SER A 100 -10.06 -19.45 4.18
N LYS A 101 -9.87 -19.99 5.39
CA LYS A 101 -8.92 -19.43 6.38
C LYS A 101 -7.52 -19.67 5.83
N LEU A 102 -7.17 -18.93 4.79
CA LEU A 102 -5.80 -18.79 4.36
C LEU A 102 -5.39 -17.38 4.74
N ILE A 103 -4.55 -17.29 5.77
CA ILE A 103 -3.62 -16.18 5.94
C ILE A 103 -2.64 -16.29 4.75
N THR A 104 -3.12 -16.01 3.55
CA THR A 104 -2.33 -15.95 2.32
C THR A 104 -1.87 -14.53 2.10
N PRO A 105 -0.72 -14.33 1.43
CA PRO A 105 -0.31 -13.00 0.99
C PRO A 105 -1.43 -12.34 0.18
N PHE A 106 -1.81 -11.13 0.56
CA PHE A 106 -2.79 -10.31 -0.16
C PHE A 106 -2.18 -8.95 -0.50
N PRO A 107 -2.39 -8.43 -1.72
CA PRO A 107 -2.03 -7.05 -2.03
C PRO A 107 -3.02 -6.09 -1.37
N PHE A 108 -2.53 -4.94 -0.92
CA PHE A 108 -3.36 -3.83 -0.46
C PHE A 108 -2.94 -2.53 -1.14
N TYR A 109 -3.87 -1.58 -1.21
CA TYR A 109 -3.65 -0.27 -1.80
C TYR A 109 -4.29 0.78 -0.91
N HIS A 110 -3.56 1.85 -0.62
CA HIS A 110 -4.14 3.07 -0.06
C HIS A 110 -4.56 3.97 -1.23
N LYS A 111 -5.81 4.42 -1.26
CA LYS A 111 -6.32 5.30 -2.31
C LYS A 111 -6.86 6.57 -1.66
N ASP A 112 -6.33 7.71 -2.08
CA ASP A 112 -6.85 9.01 -1.68
C ASP A 112 -8.19 9.26 -2.39
N PHE A 113 -9.22 9.62 -1.63
CA PHE A 113 -10.56 9.86 -2.15
C PHE A 113 -10.79 11.32 -2.59
N GLU A 114 -9.82 12.22 -2.39
CA GLU A 114 -10.01 13.67 -2.57
C GLU A 114 -9.66 14.24 -3.95
N HIS A 115 -9.15 13.46 -4.90
CA HIS A 115 -8.94 13.97 -6.26
C HIS A 115 -10.21 13.87 -7.12
N THR A 116 -11.22 14.67 -6.74
CA THR A 116 -12.30 15.07 -7.66
C THR A 116 -11.76 16.26 -8.45
N PHE A 117 -11.33 16.03 -9.69
CA PHE A 117 -10.96 17.10 -10.60
C PHE A 117 -12.20 17.99 -10.85
N VAL A 118 -12.08 19.28 -10.52
CA VAL A 118 -12.89 20.36 -11.11
C VAL A 118 -12.26 20.76 -12.43
#